data_AF-A0A937NPG4-F1
#
_entry.id   AF-A0A937NPG4-F1
#
_cell.length_a   1.000
_cell.length_b   1.000
_cell.length_c   1.000
_cell.angle_alpha   90.00
_cell.angle_beta   90.00
_cell.angle_gamma   90.00
#
_symmetry.space_group_name_H-M   'P 1'
#
loop_
_entity.id
_entity.type
_entity.pdbx_description
1 polymer ?
#
loop_
_entity_poly.entity_id
_entity_poly.type
_entity_poly.pdbx_seq_one_letter_code
_entity_poly.pdbx_strand_id
1 'polypeptide(L)'
;MVRHDDEVCALFGVADTPRPGSRQAIADLKAQGGIHTAMLTGDSPAVAEVIARQVGVDGVRANLLPEEKVTAIVALAEEYQTVASVHFRPWG
;
A
#
# COMPACT_ATOMS: atom_id res chain seq x y z
N MET A 1 9.62 3.71 -8.78
CA MET A 1 10.34 4.57 -7.83
C MET A 1 10.03 6.00 -8.19
N VAL A 2 9.21 6.69 -7.40
CA VAL A 2 8.99 8.14 -7.52
C VAL A 2 9.84 8.77 -6.43
N ARG A 3 10.73 9.72 -6.78
CA ARG A 3 11.50 10.55 -5.85
C ARG A 3 11.18 12.01 -6.17
N HIS A 4 10.95 12.82 -5.15
CA HIS A 4 10.88 14.28 -5.27
C HIS A 4 11.54 14.90 -4.04
N ASP A 5 12.54 15.75 -4.26
CA ASP A 5 13.12 16.74 -3.34
C ASP A 5 13.17 16.38 -1.84
N ASP A 6 14.04 15.42 -1.48
CA ASP A 6 14.48 15.07 -0.10
C ASP A 6 13.41 14.73 0.97
N GLU A 7 12.13 14.60 0.59
CA GLU A 7 11.08 14.00 1.42
C GLU A 7 10.49 12.77 0.72
N VAL A 8 10.83 11.58 1.22
CA VAL A 8 10.35 10.30 0.69
C VAL A 8 9.17 9.83 1.56
N CYS A 9 8.14 9.22 0.95
CA CYS A 9 7.54 7.96 1.45
C CYS A 9 6.48 7.35 0.49
N ALA A 10 6.90 6.52 -0.47
CA ALA A 10 6.00 5.89 -1.46
C ALA A 10 4.95 4.92 -0.85
N LEU A 11 3.66 5.22 -1.07
CA LEU A 11 2.51 4.36 -0.76
C LEU A 11 2.34 3.20 -1.78
N PHE A 12 1.81 2.04 -1.37
CA PHE A 12 1.63 0.87 -2.24
C PHE A 12 0.28 0.18 -2.03
N GLY A 13 -0.63 0.34 -3.00
CA GLY A 13 -1.88 -0.41 -3.06
C GLY A 13 -1.64 -1.91 -3.25
N VAL A 14 -2.11 -2.72 -2.31
CA VAL A 14 -2.07 -4.19 -2.41
C VAL A 14 -3.47 -4.67 -2.76
N ALA A 15 -3.56 -5.54 -3.76
CA ALA A 15 -4.82 -6.13 -4.21
C ALA A 15 -5.29 -7.26 -3.27
N ASP A 16 -6.53 -7.72 -3.46
CA ASP A 16 -7.23 -8.74 -2.66
C ASP A 16 -6.44 -10.06 -2.48
N THR A 17 -5.36 -10.27 -3.22
CA THR A 17 -4.36 -11.29 -2.92
C THR A 17 -2.95 -10.75 -3.20
N PRO A 18 -2.02 -10.81 -2.24
CA PRO A 18 -0.65 -10.40 -2.46
C PRO A 18 0.02 -11.30 -3.50
N ARG A 19 0.78 -10.70 -4.43
CA ARG A 19 1.49 -11.47 -5.48
C ARG A 19 2.74 -12.13 -4.88
N PRO A 20 3.21 -13.26 -5.47
CA PRO A 20 4.54 -13.77 -5.19
C PRO A 20 5.57 -12.63 -5.34
N GLY A 21 6.38 -12.40 -4.31
CA GLY A 21 7.35 -11.30 -4.28
C GLY A 21 6.86 -9.99 -3.64
N SER A 22 5.58 -9.83 -3.30
CA SER A 22 5.09 -8.63 -2.60
C SER A 22 5.84 -8.36 -1.29
N ARG A 23 6.11 -9.41 -0.50
CA ARG A 23 6.93 -9.30 0.72
C ARG A 23 8.33 -8.75 0.42
N GLN A 24 9.00 -9.29 -0.59
CA GLN A 24 10.35 -8.87 -0.93
C GLN A 24 10.36 -7.42 -1.42
N ALA A 25 9.42 -7.04 -2.29
CA ALA A 25 9.28 -5.68 -2.77
C ALA A 25 9.07 -4.68 -1.61
N ILE A 26 8.19 -5.01 -0.65
CA ILE A 26 7.98 -4.18 0.55
C ILE A 26 9.25 -4.10 1.40
N ALA A 27 9.96 -5.22 1.60
CA ALA A 27 11.22 -5.24 2.33
C ALA A 27 12.29 -4.37 1.66
N ASP A 28 12.42 -4.44 0.32
CA ASP A 28 13.37 -3.65 -0.45
C ASP A 28 13.05 -2.15 -0.36
N LEU A 29 11.77 -1.78 -0.44
CA LEU A 29 11.31 -0.39 -0.26
C LEU A 29 11.64 0.12 1.14
N LYS A 30 11.38 -0.69 2.17
CA LYS A 30 11.73 -0.34 3.55
C LYS A 30 13.24 -0.20 3.75
N ALA A 31 14.03 -1.05 3.10
CA ALA A 31 15.49 -1.01 3.16
C ALA A 31 16.08 0.27 2.53
N GLN A 32 15.37 0.91 1.58
CA GLN A 32 15.78 2.22 1.05
C GLN A 32 15.63 3.35 2.08
N GLY A 33 14.88 3.13 3.16
CA GLY A 33 14.69 4.09 4.24
C GLY A 33 13.69 5.20 3.87
N GLY A 34 12.93 5.66 4.88
CA GLY A 34 11.95 6.73 4.69
C GLY A 34 10.87 6.37 3.65
N ILE A 35 10.39 5.12 3.63
CA ILE A 35 9.21 4.72 2.85
C ILE A 35 8.17 4.09 3.78
N HIS A 36 7.00 4.72 3.88
CA HIS A 36 5.85 4.18 4.60
C HIS A 36 4.96 3.38 3.65
N THR A 37 4.63 2.15 4.03
CA THR A 37 3.83 1.24 3.20
C THR A 37 2.46 1.00 3.84
N ALA A 38 1.38 1.24 3.09
CA ALA A 38 0.02 0.94 3.57
C ALA A 38 -0.80 0.18 2.53
N MET A 39 -1.57 -0.81 2.98
CA MET A 39 -2.46 -1.62 2.14
C MET A 39 -3.90 -1.09 2.19
N LEU A 40 -4.54 -0.98 1.02
CA LEU A 40 -5.96 -0.62 0.87
C LEU A 40 -6.72 -1.79 0.24
N THR A 41 -7.60 -2.45 0.98
CA THR A 41 -8.35 -3.63 0.51
C THR A 41 -9.87 -3.51 0.75
N GLY A 42 -10.64 -4.19 -0.09
CA GLY A 42 -12.08 -4.39 0.12
C GLY A 42 -12.40 -5.57 1.04
N ASP A 43 -11.39 -6.37 1.39
CA ASP A 43 -11.56 -7.52 2.28
C ASP A 43 -11.94 -7.11 3.69
N SER A 44 -12.49 -8.07 4.44
CA SER A 44 -12.76 -7.88 5.86
C SER A 44 -11.47 -7.55 6.64
N PRO A 45 -11.57 -6.78 7.75
CA PRO A 45 -10.42 -6.42 8.58
C PRO A 45 -9.56 -7.62 9.01
N ALA A 46 -10.20 -8.75 9.35
CA ALA A 46 -9.50 -9.96 9.77
C ALA A 46 -8.61 -10.54 8.66
N VAL A 47 -9.11 -10.61 7.42
CA VAL A 47 -8.33 -11.07 6.26
C VAL A 47 -7.23 -10.07 5.93
N ALA A 48 -7.56 -8.78 5.94
CA ALA A 48 -6.63 -7.70 5.66
C ALA A 48 -5.44 -7.69 6.64
N GLU A 49 -5.67 -7.87 7.94
CA GLU A 49 -4.60 -7.95 8.94
C GLU A 49 -3.67 -9.14 8.72
N VAL A 50 -4.23 -10.31 8.39
CA VAL A 50 -3.42 -11.51 8.10
C VAL A 50 -2.51 -11.24 6.90
N ILE A 51 -3.05 -10.70 5.82
CA ILE A 51 -2.29 -10.37 4.62
C ILE A 51 -1.24 -9.30 4.94
N ALA A 52 -1.61 -8.24 5.67
CA ALA A 52 -0.72 -7.15 6.05
C ALA A 52 0.52 -7.66 6.78
N ARG A 53 0.33 -8.56 7.75
CA ARG A 53 1.42 -9.23 8.47
C ARG A 53 2.25 -10.14 7.58
N GLN A 54 1.62 -10.84 6.64
CA GLN A 54 2.33 -11.72 5.70
C GLN A 54 3.23 -10.93 4.75
N VAL A 55 2.84 -9.74 4.32
CA VAL A 55 3.65 -8.93 3.39
C VAL A 55 4.56 -7.93 4.10
N GLY A 56 4.24 -7.58 5.35
CA GLY A 56 5.02 -6.68 6.19
C GLY A 56 4.78 -5.20 5.91
N VAL A 57 3.54 -4.78 5.60
CA VAL A 57 3.19 -3.34 5.49
C VAL A 57 3.11 -2.67 6.86
N ASP A 58 3.22 -1.34 6.90
CA ASP A 58 3.15 -0.51 8.11
C ASP A 58 1.70 -0.17 8.51
N GLY A 59 0.81 -0.05 7.53
CA GLY A 59 -0.60 0.26 7.72
C GLY A 59 -1.54 -0.59 6.87
N VAL A 60 -2.79 -0.75 7.32
CA VAL A 60 -3.85 -1.40 6.55
C VAL A 60 -5.17 -0.66 6.74
N ARG A 61 -5.89 -0.41 5.64
CA ARG A 61 -7.27 0.05 5.62
C ARG A 61 -8.10 -0.99 4.86
N ALA A 62 -9.09 -1.55 5.54
CA ALA A 62 -9.88 -2.69 5.08
C ALA A 62 -11.35 -2.30 4.87
N ASN A 63 -12.13 -3.21 4.28
CA ASN A 63 -13.56 -3.02 3.99
C ASN A 63 -13.85 -1.76 3.15
N LEU A 64 -12.94 -1.41 2.24
CA LEU A 64 -13.06 -0.22 1.39
C LEU A 64 -13.77 -0.57 0.08
N LEU A 65 -14.81 0.21 -0.23
CA LEU A 65 -15.39 0.30 -1.57
C LEU A 65 -14.39 0.92 -2.56
N PRO A 66 -14.55 0.71 -3.88
CA PRO A 66 -13.68 1.30 -4.89
C PRO A 66 -13.51 2.82 -4.75
N GLU A 67 -14.59 3.55 -4.45
CA GLU A 67 -14.59 4.99 -4.26
C GLU A 67 -13.86 5.39 -2.97
N GLU A 68 -14.04 4.63 -1.90
CA GLU A 68 -13.38 4.85 -0.62
C GLU A 68 -11.87 4.60 -0.70
N LYS A 69 -11.41 3.70 -1.58
CA LYS A 69 -9.98 3.52 -1.86
C LYS A 69 -9.37 4.81 -2.45
N VAL A 70 -10.11 5.51 -3.32
CA VAL A 70 -9.64 6.79 -3.88
C VAL A 70 -9.55 7.84 -2.78
N THR A 71 -10.58 7.97 -1.95
CA THR A 71 -10.56 8.89 -0.79
C THR A 71 -9.42 8.56 0.17
N ALA A 72 -9.15 7.27 0.42
CA ALA A 72 -8.04 6.85 1.27
C ALA A 72 -6.67 7.23 0.68
N ILE A 73 -6.48 7.13 -0.64
CA ILE A 73 -5.26 7.58 -1.32
C ILE A 73 -5.09 9.09 -1.17
N VAL A 74 -6.16 9.88 -1.35
CA VAL A 74 -6.10 11.34 -1.19
C VAL A 74 -5.73 11.71 0.24
N ALA A 75 -6.39 11.13 1.25
CA ALA A 75 -6.06 11.37 2.65
C ALA A 75 -4.61 11.00 2.98
N LEU A 76 -4.09 9.90 2.39
CA LEU A 76 -2.69 9.52 2.54
C LEU A 76 -1.75 10.48 1.81
N ALA A 77 -2.15 11.08 0.70
CA ALA A 77 -1.35 12.09 -0.01
C ALA A 77 -1.29 13.43 0.73
N GLU A 78 -2.33 13.76 1.50
CA GLU A 78 -2.31 14.91 2.42
C GLU A 78 -1.40 14.65 3.62
N GLU A 79 -1.35 13.39 4.10
CA GLU A 79 -0.51 12.98 5.23
C GLU A 79 0.97 12.79 4.83
N TYR A 80 1.22 12.23 3.63
CA TYR A 80 2.54 11.92 3.09
C TYR A 80 2.71 12.68 1.77
N GLN A 81 3.58 13.70 1.75
CA GLN A 81 3.71 14.66 0.63
C GLN A 81 3.92 14.04 -0.76
N THR A 82 4.51 12.84 -0.84
CA THR A 82 4.68 12.09 -2.09
C THR A 82 4.07 10.71 -1.98
N VAL A 83 2.99 10.47 -2.72
CA VAL A 83 2.29 9.18 -2.80
C VAL A 83 2.48 8.53 -4.16
N ALA A 84 2.94 7.28 -4.15
CA ALA A 84 2.80 6.37 -5.28
C ALA A 84 1.56 5.49 -5.04
N SER A 85 0.95 4.97 -6.09
CA SER A 85 -0.02 3.88 -5.94
C SER A 85 0.27 2.82 -6.99
N VAL A 86 0.15 1.57 -6.57
CA VAL A 86 0.26 0.42 -7.45
C VAL A 86 -1.08 -0.26 -7.42
N HIS A 87 -1.70 -0.44 -8.58
CA HIS A 87 -2.94 -1.19 -8.72
C HIS A 87 -2.66 -2.42 -9.54
N PHE A 88 -2.84 -3.60 -8.95
CA PHE A 88 -2.84 -4.84 -9.71
C PHE A 88 -4.23 -5.03 -10.31
N ARG A 89 -4.34 -4.99 -11.63
CA ARG A 89 -5.56 -5.47 -12.27
C ARG A 89 -5.64 -6.99 -12.07
N PRO A 90 -6.81 -7.55 -11.70
CA PRO A 90 -7.03 -8.98 -11.81
C PRO A 90 -6.92 -9.37 -13.29
N TRP A 91 -6.45 -10.59 -13.54
CA TRP A 91 -6.27 -11.14 -14.88
C TRP A 91 -7.55 -10.98 -15.72
N GLY A 92 -7.37 -10.62 -16.99
CA GLY A 92 -8.40 -10.84 -18.02
C GLY A 92 -8.52 -12.31 -18.38
#